data_AF-A0A973QWE9-F1
#
_entry.id   AF-A0A973QWE9-F1
#
_cell.length_a   1.000
_cell.length_b   1.000
_cell.length_c   1.000
_cell.angle_alpha   90.00
_cell.angle_beta   90.00
_cell.angle_gamma   90.00
#
_symmetry.space_group_name_H-M   'P 1'
#
loop_
_entity.id
_entity.type
_entity.pdbx_description
1 polymer ?
#
loop_
_entity_poly.entity_id
_entity_poly.type
_entity_poly.pdbx_seq_one_letter_code
_entity_poly.pdbx_strand_id
1 'polypeptide(L)' 'MAKNDVRFSDFTTGEKIRVVGLVARMAKRSIADDGSGRVLKDLQARVERIEKQAQRRKNGGK' A
#
# COMPACT_ATOMS: atom_id res chain seq x y z
N MET A 1 -14.08 -6.61 -16.93
CA MET A 1 -12.86 -6.07 -16.29
C MET A 1 -12.92 -6.40 -14.81
N ALA A 2 -12.33 -7.53 -14.38
CA ALA A 2 -12.35 -7.92 -12.97
C ALA A 2 -11.49 -6.93 -12.18
N LYS A 3 -12.13 -6.02 -11.42
CA LYS A 3 -11.50 -5.29 -10.32
C LYS A 3 -11.00 -6.35 -9.34
N ASN A 4 -9.77 -6.80 -9.54
CA ASN A 4 -9.05 -7.58 -8.54
C ASN A 4 -8.67 -6.61 -7.43
N ASP A 5 -9.68 -6.16 -6.68
CA ASP A 5 -9.48 -5.45 -5.42
C ASP A 5 -8.77 -6.43 -4.49
N VAL A 6 -7.46 -6.24 -4.34
CA VAL A 6 -6.69 -6.87 -3.28
C VAL A 6 -7.29 -6.31 -1.99
N ARG A 7 -8.13 -7.10 -1.33
CA ARG A 7 -8.77 -6.67 -0.08
C ARG A 7 -7.73 -6.67 1.02
N PHE A 8 -7.93 -5.84 2.04
CA PHE A 8 -7.06 -5.83 3.23
C PHE A 8 -6.90 -7.24 3.84
N SER A 9 -7.90 -8.10 3.71
CA SER A 9 -7.87 -9.51 4.13
C SER A 9 -6.90 -10.41 3.34
N ASP A 10 -6.55 -10.06 2.10
CA ASP A 10 -5.61 -10.81 1.25
C ASP A 10 -4.13 -10.54 1.63
N PHE A 11 -3.89 -9.55 2.49
CA PHE A 11 -2.57 -9.23 3.03
C PHE A 11 -2.27 -10.11 4.24
N THR A 12 -1.02 -10.55 4.33
CA THR A 12 -0.47 -11.16 5.53
C THR A 12 -0.38 -10.14 6.66
N THR A 13 -0.31 -10.60 7.92
CA THR A 13 -0.19 -9.74 9.10
C THR A 13 0.98 -8.75 9.00
N GLY A 14 2.13 -9.21 8.48
CA GLY A 14 3.31 -8.35 8.28
C GLY A 14 3.10 -7.27 7.21
N GLU A 15 2.35 -7.56 6.15
CA GLU A 15 2.05 -6.57 5.12
C GLU A 15 1.01 -5.55 5.58
N LYS A 16 0.01 -5.98 6.35
CA LYS A 16 -0.94 -5.07 7.01
C LYS A 16 -0.22 -4.04 7.87
N ILE A 17 0.72 -4.47 8.71
CA ILE A 17 1.53 -3.58 9.55
C ILE A 17 2.35 -2.60 8.70
N ARG A 18 2.95 -3.07 7.59
CA ARG A 18 3.71 -2.20 6.68
C ARG A 18 2.83 -1.16 6.01
N VAL A 19 1.66 -1.55 5.49
CA VAL A 19 0.71 -0.63 4.86
C VAL A 19 0.22 0.40 5.87
N VAL A 20 -0.21 -0.03 7.06
CA VAL A 20 -0.66 0.89 8.13
C VAL A 20 0.46 1.84 8.55
N GLY A 21 1.69 1.36 8.72
CA GLY A 21 2.84 2.22 9.05
C GLY A 21 3.18 3.22 7.94
N LEU A 22 3.07 2.83 6.67
CA LEU A 22 3.27 3.72 5.52
C LEU A 22 2.16 4.78 5.43
N VAL A 23 0.90 4.40 5.62
CA VAL A 23 -0.25 5.31 5.66
C VAL A 23 -0.17 6.27 6.84
N ALA A 24 0.21 5.79 8.03
CA ALA A 24 0.43 6.65 9.19
C ALA A 24 1.56 7.66 8.96
N ARG A 25 2.66 7.25 8.29
CA ARG A 25 3.71 8.19 7.85
C ARG A 25 3.22 9.16 6.79
N MET A 26 2.36 8.74 5.86
CA MET A 26 1.73 9.63 4.88
C MET A 26 0.85 10.66 5.57
N ALA A 27 -0.01 10.26 6.50
CA ALA A 27 -0.87 11.17 7.25
C ALA A 27 -0.05 12.14 8.11
N LYS A 28 0.96 11.64 8.83
CA LYS A 28 1.85 12.48 9.63
C LYS A 28 2.64 13.48 8.80
N ARG A 29 3.04 13.10 7.58
CA ARG A 29 3.70 14.01 6.64
C ARG A 29 2.70 14.90 5.92
N SER A 30 1.53 14.45 5.51
CA SER A 30 0.54 15.31 4.84
C SER A 30 0.05 16.45 5.74
N ILE A 31 0.06 16.26 7.06
CA ILE A 31 -0.23 17.30 8.05
C ILE A 31 0.97 18.27 8.20
N ALA A 32 2.18 17.82 7.91
CA ALA A 32 3.43 18.56 8.14
C ALA A 32 4.13 19.06 6.85
N ASP A 33 3.63 18.73 5.67
CA ASP A 33 4.33 18.89 4.38
C ASP A 33 3.58 19.91 3.52
N ASP A 34 4.26 21.05 3.29
CA ASP A 34 3.92 22.24 2.50
C ASP A 34 3.73 21.97 0.98
N GLY A 35 2.89 21.00 0.61
CA GLY A 35 2.46 20.84 -0.79
C GLY A 35 3.49 20.25 -1.76
N SER A 36 4.61 19.69 -1.29
CA SER A 36 5.66 19.09 -2.14
C SER A 36 5.18 17.85 -2.92
N GLY A 37 4.26 17.06 -2.35
CA GLY A 37 3.61 15.91 -3.00
C GLY A 37 4.51 14.74 -3.42
N ARG A 38 5.84 14.93 -3.47
CA ARG A 38 6.82 13.91 -3.86
C ARG A 38 6.89 12.76 -2.86
N VAL A 39 6.78 13.07 -1.57
CA VAL A 39 6.86 12.06 -0.51
C VAL A 39 5.62 11.16 -0.51
N LEU A 40 4.46 11.71 -0.85
CA LEU A 40 3.22 10.94 -1.01
C LEU A 40 3.34 9.96 -2.19
N LYS A 41 3.95 10.38 -3.31
CA LYS A 41 4.17 9.49 -4.46
C LYS A 41 5.10 8.30 -4.15
N ASP A 42 6.21 8.51 -3.43
CA ASP A 42 7.10 7.38 -3.07
C ASP A 42 6.42 6.40 -2.11
N LEU A 43 5.66 6.91 -1.14
CA LEU A 43 4.92 6.08 -0.18
C LEU A 43 3.78 5.31 -0.87
N GLN A 44 3.08 5.95 -1.81
CA GLN A 44 2.04 5.30 -2.61
C GLN A 44 2.61 4.20 -3.51
N ALA A 45 3.77 4.44 -4.16
CA ALA A 45 4.46 3.43 -4.95
C ALA A 45 4.89 2.22 -4.11
N ARG A 46 5.23 2.42 -2.82
CA ARG A 46 5.52 1.33 -1.88
C ARG A 46 4.28 0.51 -1.54
N VAL A 47 3.14 1.15 -1.31
CA VAL A 47 1.86 0.46 -1.05
C VAL A 47 1.45 -0.36 -2.29
N GLU A 48 1.54 0.23 -3.48
CA GLU A 48 1.21 -0.45 -4.74
C GLU A 48 2.08 -1.70 -4.99
N ARG A 49 3.36 -1.69 -4.57
CA ARG A 49 4.22 -2.89 -4.62
C ARG A 49 3.73 -4.00 -3.71
N ILE A 50 3.25 -3.67 -2.51
CA ILE A 50 2.71 -4.65 -1.55
C ILE A 50 1.40 -5.22 -2.11
N GLU A 51 0.52 -4.39 -2.65
CA GLU A 51 -0.70 -4.82 -3.35
C GLU A 51 -0.38 -5.76 -4.52
N LYS A 52 0.57 -5.41 -5.38
CA LYS A 52 1.02 -6.28 -6.48
C LYS A 52 1.60 -7.60 -5.98
N GLN A 53 2.33 -7.63 -4.87
CA GLN A 53 2.82 -8.87 -4.27
C GLN A 53 1.68 -9.75 -3.75
N ALA A 54 0.70 -9.16 -3.05
CA ALA A 54 -0.47 -9.88 -2.59
C ALA A 54 -1.31 -10.41 -3.77
N GLN A 55 -1.47 -9.62 -4.83
CA GLN A 55 -2.16 -10.03 -6.05
C GLN A 55 -1.45 -11.17 -6.77
N ARG A 56 -0.10 -11.14 -6.84
CA ARG A 56 0.70 -12.23 -7.40
C ARG A 56 0.55 -13.52 -6.60
N ARG A 57 0.49 -13.46 -5.27
CA ARG A 57 0.23 -14.67 -4.45
C ARG A 57 -1.17 -15.22 -4.71
N LYS A 58 -2.18 -14.36 -4.81
CA LYS A 58 -3.56 -14.76 -5.10
C LYS A 58 -3.70 -15.40 -6.49
N ASN A 59 -3.00 -14.86 -7.49
CA ASN A 59 -3.06 -15.35 -8.86
C ASN A 59 -2.09 -16.51 -9.16
N GLY A 60 -0.98 -16.61 -8.43
CA GLY A 60 0.03 -17.67 -8.59
C GLY A 60 -0.19 -18.89 -7.70
N GLY A 61 -1.23 -18.89 -6.86
CA GLY A 61 -1.67 -20.04 -6.07
C GLY A 61 -2.73 -20.89 -6.77
N LYS A 62 -2.80 -20.84 -8.10
CA LYS A 62 -3.68 -21.67 -8.93
C LYS A 62 -2.87 -22.69 -9.74
#